data_AF-A0A7Z9C2T4-F1
#
_entry.id   AF-A0A7Z9C2T4-F1
#
_cell.length_a   1.000
_cell.length_b   1.000
_cell.length_c   1.000
_cell.angle_alpha   90.00
_cell.angle_beta   90.00
_cell.angle_gamma   90.00
#
_symmetry.space_group_name_H-M   'P 1'
#
loop_
_entity.id
_entity.type
_entity.pdbx_description
1 polymer ?
#
loop_
_entity_poly.entity_id
_entity_poly.type
_entity_poly.pdbx_seq_one_letter_code
_entity_poly.pdbx_strand_id
1 'polypeptide(L)'
;MKIDIIDDFQTFNQVRKNWDFVYEADPHANFFLSWVWLVGWLQMVAEFWLILAVKPEAKDSSYVAFFPLKLILEQQDDGGCYTQLYMAGNSVADYTGFLSLPAYEQEVIPAFASYIQQQLVWSRFDIQNILETDQRMFFFLKCFSEKQFEFSQHRILNNGENTDNYIAPYVLLTDDWDQYLQNNVGANTRQKIRRFFRKIESSDEFRITHIDADNVDSHIDILLGLWESKWREKKGDKCDPIMAYIRQILHHCFENNCLYLPVLWRGDKPLCAIANFIDIHQKTMLFVITGRDQTFNNIPTGLILHANAIRYAIQNGFKVYDFLRGNEEYKYYFGAKERRIKHIVAKYKTSPNRKLDIRILPSAFGLTIQHHRENKLTEAEQGYRQILETQSNHPEALFGLGVLMRQKGEYQSAENLLKDLLQIQPNSIKALLSLGNLYQAQDRFSEAIEAYHQVLVLQPDLVAAHNNMGYALQQQGKSEDAIACYQKALKLQPDCVEAEVNLANILHIQGKLSPEKQVHYAAINNDLGCKCKQLGDLKTAIAYYQQSILMNPNLAEAHDNLEQVLKR
;
A
#
# COMPACT_ATOMS: atom_id res chain seq x y z
N MET A 1 -3.93 -13.18 -29.71
CA MET A 1 -4.61 -12.16 -28.85
C MET A 1 -3.57 -11.20 -28.32
N LYS A 2 -3.77 -9.89 -28.49
CA LYS A 2 -2.89 -8.85 -27.94
C LYS A 2 -3.43 -8.36 -26.60
N ILE A 3 -2.53 -8.17 -25.63
CA ILE A 3 -2.85 -7.61 -24.30
C ILE A 3 -2.14 -6.26 -24.17
N ASP A 4 -2.92 -5.22 -23.88
CA ASP A 4 -2.43 -3.92 -23.46
C ASP A 4 -2.65 -3.77 -21.94
N ILE A 5 -1.76 -3.04 -21.26
CA ILE A 5 -1.91 -2.71 -19.83
C ILE A 5 -2.55 -1.34 -19.72
N ILE A 6 -3.58 -1.23 -18.89
CA ILE A 6 -4.14 0.04 -18.44
C ILE A 6 -3.81 0.18 -16.96
N ASP A 7 -2.95 1.12 -16.60
CA ASP A 7 -2.48 1.38 -15.23
C ASP A 7 -2.56 2.86 -14.83
N ASP A 8 -3.27 3.66 -15.62
CA ASP A 8 -3.53 5.07 -15.36
C ASP A 8 -4.99 5.45 -15.66
N PHE A 9 -5.51 6.46 -14.95
CA PHE A 9 -6.90 6.90 -15.09
C PHE A 9 -7.19 7.56 -16.45
N GLN A 10 -6.22 8.20 -17.09
CA GLN A 10 -6.44 8.84 -18.39
C GLN A 10 -6.79 7.77 -19.44
N THR A 11 -6.00 6.70 -19.51
CA THR A 11 -6.25 5.57 -20.40
C THR A 11 -7.52 4.82 -20.00
N PHE A 12 -7.76 4.60 -18.70
CA PHE A 12 -8.97 3.92 -18.24
C PHE A 12 -10.26 4.68 -18.59
N ASN A 13 -10.24 6.01 -18.50
CA ASN A 13 -11.35 6.88 -18.91
C ASN A 13 -11.62 6.81 -20.43
N GLN A 14 -10.57 6.71 -21.25
CA GLN A 14 -10.69 6.63 -22.71
C GLN A 14 -11.39 5.35 -23.18
N VAL A 15 -11.23 4.25 -22.45
CA VAL A 15 -11.86 2.96 -22.83
C VAL A 15 -13.27 2.78 -22.30
N ARG A 16 -13.84 3.73 -21.55
CA ARG A 16 -15.16 3.59 -20.89
C ARG A 16 -16.26 3.06 -21.83
N LYS A 17 -16.43 3.65 -23.01
CA LYS A 17 -17.46 3.19 -23.97
C LYS A 17 -17.28 1.73 -24.39
N ASN A 18 -16.03 1.29 -24.56
CA ASN A 18 -15.74 -0.09 -24.89
C ASN A 18 -15.92 -1.01 -23.67
N TRP A 19 -15.56 -0.54 -22.47
CA TRP A 19 -15.81 -1.26 -21.22
C TRP A 19 -17.30 -1.55 -21.04
N ASP A 20 -18.13 -0.53 -21.12
CA ASP A 20 -19.59 -0.63 -20.94
C ASP A 20 -20.18 -1.60 -21.97
N PHE A 21 -19.73 -1.55 -23.23
CA PHE A 21 -20.13 -2.51 -24.26
C PHE A 21 -19.79 -3.97 -23.90
N VAL A 22 -18.56 -4.22 -23.42
CA VAL A 22 -18.16 -5.59 -23.01
C VAL A 22 -18.94 -6.02 -21.76
N TYR A 23 -19.13 -5.11 -20.80
CA TYR A 23 -19.86 -5.36 -19.56
C TYR A 23 -21.31 -5.76 -19.81
N GLU A 24 -22.01 -5.03 -20.69
CA GLU A 24 -23.41 -5.30 -21.04
C GLU A 24 -23.60 -6.64 -21.77
N ALA A 25 -22.62 -7.03 -22.59
CA ALA A 25 -22.68 -8.26 -23.37
C ALA A 25 -22.22 -9.51 -22.60
N ASP A 26 -21.61 -9.34 -21.44
CA ASP A 26 -21.00 -10.43 -20.67
C ASP A 26 -22.00 -11.05 -19.67
N PRO A 27 -22.35 -12.35 -19.81
CA PRO A 27 -23.29 -13.03 -18.90
C PRO A 27 -22.74 -13.28 -17.49
N HIS A 28 -21.44 -13.09 -17.27
CA HIS A 28 -20.77 -13.22 -15.97
C HIS A 28 -20.44 -11.86 -15.34
N ALA A 29 -20.78 -10.75 -16.00
CA ALA A 29 -20.60 -9.43 -15.43
C ALA A 29 -21.42 -9.25 -14.15
N ASN A 30 -20.88 -8.48 -13.22
CA ASN A 30 -21.51 -8.12 -11.97
C ASN A 30 -21.08 -6.71 -11.57
N PHE A 31 -21.86 -6.06 -10.70
CA PHE A 31 -21.67 -4.65 -10.36
C PHE A 31 -20.24 -4.28 -9.97
N PHE A 32 -19.50 -5.17 -9.28
CA PHE A 32 -18.14 -4.92 -8.85
C PHE A 32 -17.08 -5.01 -9.97
N LEU A 33 -17.49 -5.38 -11.18
CA LEU A 33 -16.72 -5.25 -12.43
C LEU A 33 -17.20 -4.09 -13.31
N SER A 34 -18.25 -3.37 -12.89
CA SER A 34 -18.70 -2.19 -13.62
C SER A 34 -17.64 -1.11 -13.61
N TRP A 35 -17.61 -0.29 -14.66
CA TRP A 35 -16.69 0.84 -14.74
C TRP A 35 -16.90 1.81 -13.55
N VAL A 36 -18.17 2.05 -13.18
CA VAL A 36 -18.55 2.90 -12.05
C VAL A 36 -17.92 2.38 -10.76
N TRP A 37 -18.05 1.09 -10.45
CA TRP A 37 -17.42 0.54 -9.24
C TRP A 37 -15.91 0.68 -9.27
N LEU A 38 -15.28 0.21 -10.35
CA LEU A 38 -13.82 0.14 -10.43
C LEU A 38 -13.19 1.52 -10.39
N VAL A 39 -13.69 2.52 -11.12
CA VAL A 39 -13.08 3.86 -11.10
C VAL A 39 -13.13 4.49 -9.71
N GLY A 40 -14.25 4.34 -8.99
CA GLY A 40 -14.41 4.86 -7.63
C GLY A 40 -13.51 4.12 -6.65
N TRP A 41 -13.47 2.79 -6.74
CA TRP A 41 -12.62 1.96 -5.90
C TRP A 41 -11.13 2.22 -6.12
N LEU A 42 -10.70 2.32 -7.39
CA LEU A 42 -9.29 2.54 -7.75
C LEU A 42 -8.75 3.88 -7.26
N GLN A 43 -9.61 4.89 -7.08
CA GLN A 43 -9.22 6.18 -6.50
C GLN A 43 -8.93 6.10 -4.99
N MET A 44 -9.39 5.03 -4.32
CA MET A 44 -9.28 4.86 -2.88
C MET A 44 -8.16 3.90 -2.46
N VAL A 45 -7.54 3.19 -3.42
CA VAL A 45 -6.45 2.26 -3.13
C VAL A 45 -5.09 2.93 -3.29
N ALA A 46 -4.18 2.63 -2.38
CA ALA A 46 -2.80 3.12 -2.44
C ALA A 46 -1.89 2.14 -3.21
N GLU A 47 -2.34 0.91 -3.40
CA GLU A 47 -1.61 -0.14 -4.07
C GLU A 47 -1.58 0.05 -5.58
N PHE A 48 -0.53 -0.49 -6.22
CA PHE A 48 -0.41 -0.45 -7.67
C PHE A 48 -1.49 -1.33 -8.30
N TRP A 49 -2.26 -0.78 -9.23
CA TRP A 49 -3.30 -1.49 -9.96
C TRP A 49 -2.98 -1.55 -11.44
N LEU A 50 -3.53 -2.55 -12.11
CA LEU A 50 -3.46 -2.70 -13.55
C LEU A 50 -4.72 -3.37 -14.07
N ILE A 51 -5.07 -3.11 -15.32
CA ILE A 51 -6.11 -3.86 -16.02
C ILE A 51 -5.50 -4.45 -17.28
N LEU A 52 -5.59 -5.77 -17.43
CA LEU A 52 -5.22 -6.44 -18.66
C LEU A 52 -6.38 -6.27 -19.66
N ALA A 53 -6.16 -5.53 -20.74
CA ALA A 53 -7.16 -5.28 -21.78
C ALA A 53 -6.80 -6.08 -23.04
N VAL A 54 -7.66 -7.02 -23.45
CA VAL A 54 -7.40 -7.93 -24.58
C VAL A 54 -8.10 -7.44 -25.83
N LYS A 55 -7.40 -7.50 -26.98
CA LYS A 55 -7.99 -7.29 -28.30
C LYS A 55 -7.44 -8.28 -29.34
N PRO A 56 -8.20 -8.56 -30.42
CA PRO A 56 -7.68 -9.25 -31.59
C PRO A 56 -6.44 -8.56 -32.19
N GLU A 57 -5.60 -9.31 -32.90
CA GLU A 57 -4.35 -8.80 -33.48
C GLU A 57 -4.55 -7.92 -34.72
N ALA A 58 -5.75 -7.93 -35.31
CA ALA A 58 -6.08 -7.07 -36.44
C ALA A 58 -5.97 -5.59 -36.06
N LYS A 59 -5.43 -4.79 -36.99
CA LYS A 59 -5.31 -3.33 -36.83
C LYS A 59 -6.70 -2.72 -36.57
N ASP A 60 -6.78 -1.80 -35.62
CA ASP A 60 -7.99 -1.08 -35.19
C ASP A 60 -9.08 -1.90 -34.48
N SER A 61 -8.73 -3.08 -33.95
CA SER A 61 -9.67 -3.88 -33.14
C SER A 61 -9.97 -3.25 -31.78
N SER A 62 -11.24 -3.26 -31.37
CA SER A 62 -11.67 -2.90 -30.02
C SER A 62 -11.28 -3.96 -29.00
N TYR A 63 -11.21 -3.59 -27.72
CA TYR A 63 -11.02 -4.53 -26.64
C TYR A 63 -12.26 -5.42 -26.48
N VAL A 64 -12.02 -6.69 -26.20
CA VAL A 64 -13.03 -7.74 -26.08
C VAL A 64 -13.09 -8.33 -24.67
N ALA A 65 -12.14 -8.00 -23.80
CA ALA A 65 -12.09 -8.47 -22.42
C ALA A 65 -11.20 -7.56 -21.55
N PHE A 66 -11.49 -7.56 -20.24
CA PHE A 66 -10.77 -6.77 -19.24
C PHE A 66 -10.59 -7.55 -17.93
N PHE A 67 -9.36 -7.63 -17.42
CA PHE A 67 -9.05 -8.27 -16.15
C PHE A 67 -8.39 -7.29 -15.16
N PRO A 68 -9.18 -6.71 -14.22
CA PRO A 68 -8.67 -5.86 -13.15
C PRO A 68 -7.82 -6.64 -12.14
N LEU A 69 -6.60 -6.18 -11.88
CA LEU A 69 -5.65 -6.77 -10.94
C LEU A 69 -4.97 -5.68 -10.11
N LYS A 70 -4.37 -6.07 -8.97
CA LYS A 70 -3.47 -5.21 -8.20
C LYS A 70 -2.28 -5.99 -7.66
N LEU A 71 -1.20 -5.25 -7.40
CA LEU A 71 0.02 -5.75 -6.81
C LEU A 71 0.18 -5.17 -5.40
N ILE A 72 0.42 -6.03 -4.43
CA ILE A 72 0.66 -5.65 -3.04
C ILE A 72 2.07 -6.09 -2.66
N LEU A 73 2.81 -5.18 -2.01
CA LEU A 73 4.06 -5.53 -1.36
C LEU A 73 3.74 -6.14 0.01
N GLU A 74 4.13 -7.38 0.22
CA GLU A 74 3.96 -8.05 1.51
C GLU A 74 5.33 -8.38 2.12
N GLN A 75 5.52 -7.98 3.37
CA GLN A 75 6.68 -8.40 4.16
C GLN A 75 6.38 -9.72 4.87
N GLN A 76 7.33 -10.64 4.87
CA GLN A 76 7.23 -11.92 5.55
C GLN A 76 8.16 -11.97 6.77
N ASP A 77 7.92 -12.94 7.66
CA ASP A 77 8.71 -13.14 8.89
C ASP A 77 10.19 -13.45 8.60
N ASP A 78 10.53 -13.86 7.37
CA ASP A 78 11.90 -14.08 6.91
C ASP A 78 12.67 -12.78 6.60
N GLY A 79 12.07 -11.61 6.89
CA GLY A 79 12.61 -10.28 6.60
C GLY A 79 12.42 -9.84 5.14
N GLY A 80 11.96 -10.74 4.27
CA GLY A 80 11.83 -10.52 2.84
C GLY A 80 10.55 -9.83 2.43
N CYS A 81 10.63 -9.09 1.34
CA CYS A 81 9.49 -8.52 0.66
C CYS A 81 9.10 -9.35 -0.55
N TYR A 82 7.80 -9.49 -0.80
CA TYR A 82 7.29 -10.29 -1.90
C TYR A 82 6.18 -9.54 -2.64
N THR A 83 6.09 -9.77 -3.95
CA THR A 83 4.97 -9.24 -4.75
C THR A 83 3.79 -10.20 -4.68
N GLN A 84 2.68 -9.75 -4.11
CA GLN A 84 1.42 -10.48 -4.11
C GLN A 84 0.50 -9.95 -5.18
N LEU A 85 -0.11 -10.85 -5.96
CA LEU A 85 -1.11 -10.51 -6.96
C LEU A 85 -2.51 -10.72 -6.35
N TYR A 86 -3.42 -9.77 -6.60
CA TYR A 86 -4.83 -9.89 -6.25
C TYR A 86 -5.69 -9.46 -7.43
N MET A 87 -6.93 -9.93 -7.47
CA MET A 87 -7.95 -9.30 -8.32
C MET A 87 -8.30 -7.91 -7.77
N ALA A 88 -8.40 -6.92 -8.66
CA ALA A 88 -8.80 -5.57 -8.26
C ALA A 88 -10.32 -5.47 -8.06
N GLY A 89 -10.74 -4.42 -7.35
CA GLY A 89 -12.12 -4.23 -6.92
C GLY A 89 -12.43 -4.86 -5.55
N ASN A 90 -11.49 -5.59 -4.92
CA ASN A 90 -11.71 -6.29 -3.64
C ASN A 90 -11.53 -5.41 -2.38
N SER A 91 -12.35 -5.63 -1.36
CA SER A 91 -12.24 -5.14 0.05
C SER A 91 -13.64 -5.24 0.69
N VAL A 92 -14.57 -4.44 0.16
CA VAL A 92 -16.02 -4.51 0.42
C VAL A 92 -16.81 -5.14 -0.74
N ALA A 93 -16.20 -5.32 -1.91
CA ALA A 93 -16.83 -6.07 -2.98
C ALA A 93 -16.87 -7.56 -2.65
N ASP A 94 -18.01 -8.16 -2.93
CA ASP A 94 -18.26 -9.58 -2.62
C ASP A 94 -18.12 -10.49 -3.83
N TYR A 95 -18.01 -9.90 -5.03
CA TYR A 95 -17.69 -10.61 -6.26
C TYR A 95 -16.54 -9.91 -6.98
N THR A 96 -15.71 -10.70 -7.66
CA THR A 96 -14.61 -10.23 -8.51
C THR A 96 -14.45 -11.17 -9.70
N GLY A 97 -13.57 -10.87 -10.63
CA GLY A 97 -13.33 -11.68 -11.82
C GLY A 97 -12.80 -10.85 -12.98
N PHE A 98 -13.15 -11.23 -14.20
CA PHE A 98 -12.85 -10.48 -15.41
C PHE A 98 -14.02 -10.49 -16.38
N LEU A 99 -14.05 -9.46 -17.22
CA LEU A 99 -15.04 -9.30 -18.28
C LEU A 99 -14.56 -9.93 -19.58
N SER A 100 -15.47 -10.52 -20.35
CA SER A 100 -15.19 -11.01 -21.70
C SER A 100 -16.45 -11.04 -22.54
N LEU A 101 -16.34 -10.60 -23.80
CA LEU A 101 -17.35 -10.89 -24.81
C LEU A 101 -17.48 -12.42 -24.99
N PRO A 102 -18.70 -12.97 -25.05
CA PRO A 102 -18.92 -14.41 -25.13
C PRO A 102 -18.21 -15.08 -26.32
N ALA A 103 -18.16 -14.39 -27.47
CA ALA A 103 -17.56 -14.92 -28.69
C ALA A 103 -16.04 -15.13 -28.61
N TYR A 104 -15.37 -14.45 -27.68
CA TYR A 104 -13.89 -14.46 -27.56
C TYR A 104 -13.41 -15.20 -26.32
N GLU A 105 -14.31 -15.70 -25.47
CA GLU A 105 -13.98 -16.24 -24.16
C GLU A 105 -12.95 -17.39 -24.24
N GLN A 106 -13.08 -18.29 -25.22
CA GLN A 106 -12.16 -19.42 -25.40
C GLN A 106 -10.71 -18.99 -25.70
N GLU A 107 -10.52 -17.84 -26.34
CA GLU A 107 -9.20 -17.31 -26.70
C GLU A 107 -8.65 -16.36 -25.62
N VAL A 108 -9.54 -15.59 -24.97
CA VAL A 108 -9.20 -14.62 -23.92
C VAL A 108 -8.67 -15.31 -22.67
N ILE A 109 -9.32 -16.39 -22.22
CA ILE A 109 -8.98 -17.03 -20.95
C ILE A 109 -7.54 -17.56 -20.93
N PRO A 110 -7.09 -18.34 -21.94
CA PRO A 110 -5.70 -18.76 -22.03
C PRO A 110 -4.73 -17.59 -22.18
N ALA A 111 -5.12 -16.51 -22.87
CA ALA A 111 -4.28 -15.32 -23.03
C ALA A 111 -4.03 -14.63 -21.69
N PHE A 112 -5.06 -14.41 -20.86
CA PHE A 112 -4.89 -13.88 -19.51
C PHE A 112 -4.01 -14.77 -18.64
N ALA A 113 -4.27 -16.07 -18.62
CA ALA A 113 -3.49 -17.02 -17.83
C ALA A 113 -2.01 -17.05 -18.26
N SER A 114 -1.75 -17.05 -19.57
CA SER A 114 -0.40 -17.00 -20.12
C SER A 114 0.32 -15.70 -19.75
N TYR A 115 -0.37 -14.57 -19.85
CA TYR A 115 0.20 -13.27 -19.50
C TYR A 115 0.58 -13.19 -18.01
N ILE A 116 -0.31 -13.62 -17.12
CA ILE A 116 -0.06 -13.63 -15.67
C ILE A 116 1.11 -14.55 -15.32
N GLN A 117 1.24 -15.70 -15.98
CA GLN A 117 2.33 -16.65 -15.73
C GLN A 117 3.69 -16.18 -16.27
N GLN A 118 3.72 -15.44 -17.39
CA GLN A 118 4.95 -15.16 -18.13
C GLN A 118 5.44 -13.72 -18.04
N GLN A 119 4.52 -12.76 -17.85
CA GLN A 119 4.81 -11.32 -17.95
C GLN A 119 4.70 -10.59 -16.61
N LEU A 120 4.03 -11.18 -15.61
CA LEU A 120 3.93 -10.62 -14.26
C LEU A 120 4.90 -11.33 -13.30
N VAL A 121 5.43 -10.59 -12.35
CA VAL A 121 6.26 -11.12 -11.27
C VAL A 121 5.43 -11.14 -9.99
N TRP A 122 5.20 -12.33 -9.43
CA TRP A 122 4.44 -12.52 -8.20
C TRP A 122 4.87 -13.79 -7.48
N SER A 123 4.68 -13.84 -6.16
CA SER A 123 4.99 -14.99 -5.32
C SER A 123 3.74 -15.79 -4.97
N ARG A 124 2.60 -15.12 -4.83
CA ARG A 124 1.28 -15.71 -4.62
C ARG A 124 0.21 -14.87 -5.32
N PHE A 125 -0.82 -15.55 -5.80
CA PHE A 125 -1.98 -14.92 -6.42
C PHE A 125 -3.25 -15.30 -5.63
N ASP A 126 -3.84 -14.29 -4.99
CA ASP A 126 -5.10 -14.39 -4.26
C ASP A 126 -6.29 -14.12 -5.17
N ILE A 127 -6.98 -15.20 -5.50
CA ILE A 127 -8.17 -15.22 -6.35
C ILE A 127 -9.37 -15.35 -5.40
N GLN A 128 -9.79 -14.20 -4.88
CA GLN A 128 -10.84 -14.09 -3.86
C GLN A 128 -12.21 -13.93 -4.50
N ASN A 129 -13.28 -14.09 -3.74
CA ASN A 129 -14.61 -13.61 -4.13
C ASN A 129 -15.13 -14.13 -5.49
N ILE A 130 -14.76 -15.35 -5.88
CA ILE A 130 -15.28 -16.00 -7.10
C ILE A 130 -16.51 -16.85 -6.77
N LEU A 131 -17.54 -16.82 -7.60
CA LEU A 131 -18.70 -17.70 -7.43
C LEU A 131 -18.33 -19.15 -7.73
N GLU A 132 -18.81 -20.10 -6.93
CA GLU A 132 -18.60 -21.54 -7.18
C GLU A 132 -19.25 -22.03 -8.48
N THR A 133 -20.23 -21.29 -9.00
CA THR A 133 -20.86 -21.57 -10.29
C THR A 133 -20.14 -20.93 -11.47
N ASP A 134 -19.09 -20.13 -11.23
CA ASP A 134 -18.35 -19.43 -12.27
C ASP A 134 -17.36 -20.37 -12.99
N GLN A 135 -17.86 -21.05 -14.03
CA GLN A 135 -17.06 -21.96 -14.85
C GLN A 135 -15.89 -21.29 -15.57
N ARG A 136 -16.02 -20.00 -15.90
CA ARG A 136 -14.98 -19.21 -16.57
C ARG A 136 -13.75 -19.10 -15.68
N MET A 137 -13.92 -18.78 -14.39
CA MET A 137 -12.80 -18.72 -13.45
C MET A 137 -12.14 -20.09 -13.23
N PHE A 138 -12.91 -21.19 -13.21
CA PHE A 138 -12.31 -22.53 -13.15
C PHE A 138 -11.52 -22.89 -14.41
N PHE A 139 -11.99 -22.49 -15.60
CA PHE A 139 -11.24 -22.70 -16.83
C PHE A 139 -9.95 -21.88 -16.84
N PHE A 140 -10.00 -20.63 -16.37
CA PHE A 140 -8.81 -19.79 -16.17
C PHE A 140 -7.77 -20.46 -15.28
N LEU A 141 -8.18 -21.00 -14.13
CA LEU A 141 -7.28 -21.71 -13.21
C LEU A 141 -6.65 -22.95 -13.84
N LYS A 142 -7.39 -23.68 -14.69
CA LYS A 142 -6.87 -24.85 -15.41
C LYS A 142 -5.81 -24.50 -16.46
N CYS A 143 -5.71 -23.25 -16.90
CA CYS A 143 -4.67 -22.80 -17.81
C CYS A 143 -3.30 -22.61 -17.12
N PHE A 144 -3.23 -22.70 -15.79
CA PHE A 144 -1.96 -22.68 -15.06
C PHE A 144 -1.31 -24.06 -15.06
N SER A 145 0.00 -24.11 -15.24
CA SER A 145 0.72 -25.39 -15.26
C SER A 145 0.71 -26.07 -13.90
N GLU A 146 0.04 -27.23 -13.78
CA GLU A 146 0.05 -28.05 -12.56
C GLU A 146 1.46 -28.54 -12.16
N LYS A 147 2.44 -28.48 -13.07
CA LYS A 147 3.84 -28.79 -12.75
C LYS A 147 4.51 -27.67 -11.95
N GLN A 148 4.11 -26.42 -12.19
CA GLN A 148 4.72 -25.22 -11.60
C GLN A 148 3.92 -24.69 -10.41
N PHE A 149 2.59 -24.81 -10.47
CA PHE A 149 1.69 -24.18 -9.50
C PHE A 149 0.93 -25.19 -8.66
N GLU A 150 0.70 -24.82 -7.41
CA GLU A 150 -0.26 -25.45 -6.51
C GLU A 150 -1.40 -24.49 -6.17
N PHE A 151 -2.57 -25.06 -5.91
CA PHE A 151 -3.77 -24.33 -5.56
C PHE A 151 -4.28 -24.79 -4.20
N SER A 152 -4.52 -23.85 -3.29
CA SER A 152 -5.20 -24.11 -2.04
C SER A 152 -6.50 -23.31 -1.97
N GLN A 153 -7.52 -23.88 -1.34
CA GLN A 153 -8.72 -23.14 -0.99
C GLN A 153 -8.54 -22.57 0.42
N HIS A 154 -8.61 -21.25 0.54
CA HIS A 154 -8.55 -20.56 1.81
C HIS A 154 -9.97 -20.29 2.32
N ARG A 155 -10.21 -20.59 3.59
CA ARG A 155 -11.47 -20.28 4.26
C ARG A 155 -11.17 -19.65 5.63
N ILE A 156 -11.45 -18.36 5.75
CA ILE A 156 -11.36 -17.65 7.02
C ILE A 156 -12.73 -17.71 7.68
N LEU A 157 -12.87 -18.55 8.71
CA LEU A 157 -14.06 -18.55 9.56
C LEU A 157 -13.85 -17.55 10.70
N ASN A 158 -14.81 -16.65 10.92
CA ASN A 158 -14.79 -15.76 12.07
C ASN A 158 -15.05 -16.59 13.34
N ASN A 159 -14.01 -16.81 14.15
CA ASN A 159 -14.13 -17.50 15.43
C ASN A 159 -15.16 -16.77 16.31
N GLY A 160 -16.33 -17.40 16.56
CA GLY A 160 -17.38 -16.89 17.45
C GLY A 160 -18.61 -16.26 16.78
N GLU A 161 -18.66 -16.15 15.45
CA GLU A 161 -19.87 -15.72 14.73
C GLU A 161 -20.46 -16.90 13.94
N ASN A 162 -21.77 -17.14 14.08
CA ASN A 162 -22.49 -18.16 13.28
C ASN A 162 -22.64 -17.77 11.80
N THR A 163 -22.03 -16.66 11.35
CA THR A 163 -22.15 -16.13 9.99
C THR A 163 -21.01 -16.63 9.11
N ASP A 164 -21.35 -17.33 8.03
CA ASP A 164 -20.43 -17.81 7.00
C ASP A 164 -20.34 -16.79 5.85
N ASN A 165 -19.22 -16.07 5.81
CA ASN A 165 -18.95 -15.05 4.77
C ASN A 165 -18.59 -15.63 3.41
N TYR A 166 -18.56 -16.96 3.25
CA TYR A 166 -18.43 -17.63 1.94
C TYR A 166 -19.79 -18.05 1.36
N ILE A 167 -20.89 -17.71 2.03
CA ILE A 167 -22.25 -17.85 1.53
C ILE A 167 -22.78 -16.45 1.21
N ALA A 168 -23.35 -16.28 0.02
CA ALA A 168 -24.04 -15.07 -0.40
C ALA A 168 -25.50 -15.39 -0.70
N PRO A 169 -26.42 -15.05 0.22
CA PRO A 169 -27.85 -15.22 0.00
C PRO A 169 -28.38 -14.23 -1.05
N TYR A 170 -29.30 -14.68 -1.88
CA TYR A 170 -29.95 -13.84 -2.90
C TYR A 170 -31.38 -14.29 -3.16
N VAL A 171 -32.20 -13.41 -3.70
CA VAL A 171 -33.59 -13.69 -4.04
C VAL A 171 -33.81 -13.45 -5.53
N LEU A 172 -34.48 -14.40 -6.17
CA LEU A 172 -35.03 -14.22 -7.52
C LEU A 172 -36.37 -13.49 -7.41
N LEU A 173 -36.47 -12.38 -8.14
CA LEU A 173 -37.65 -11.51 -8.12
C LEU A 173 -38.64 -11.93 -9.21
N THR A 174 -39.93 -11.88 -8.88
CA THR A 174 -41.02 -12.00 -9.85
C THR A 174 -41.39 -10.62 -10.40
N ASP A 175 -42.23 -10.59 -11.44
CA ASP A 175 -42.66 -9.31 -12.05
C ASP A 175 -43.75 -8.58 -11.24
N ASP A 176 -44.39 -9.28 -10.29
CA ASP A 176 -45.42 -8.72 -9.41
C ASP A 176 -45.07 -8.89 -7.92
N TRP A 177 -45.37 -7.86 -7.13
CA TRP A 177 -45.05 -7.82 -5.70
C TRP A 177 -45.90 -8.79 -4.87
N ASP A 178 -47.19 -8.91 -5.17
CA ASP A 178 -48.08 -9.81 -4.41
C ASP A 178 -47.78 -11.28 -4.76
N GLN A 179 -47.48 -11.56 -6.02
CA GLN A 179 -46.99 -12.87 -6.46
C GLN A 179 -45.68 -13.23 -5.76
N TYR A 180 -44.71 -12.30 -5.68
CA TYR A 180 -43.47 -12.50 -4.95
C TYR A 180 -43.72 -12.86 -3.49
N LEU A 181 -44.53 -12.07 -2.78
CA LEU A 181 -44.87 -12.32 -1.38
C LEU A 181 -45.54 -13.69 -1.18
N GLN A 182 -46.41 -14.10 -2.10
CA GLN A 182 -47.13 -15.36 -2.00
C GLN A 182 -46.22 -16.57 -2.24
N ASN A 183 -45.31 -16.48 -3.21
CA ASN A 183 -44.51 -17.60 -3.69
C ASN A 183 -43.18 -17.77 -2.95
N ASN A 184 -42.56 -16.66 -2.51
CA ASN A 184 -41.20 -16.67 -1.99
C ASN A 184 -41.13 -16.41 -0.48
N VAL A 185 -42.13 -15.74 0.09
CA VAL A 185 -42.10 -15.30 1.50
C VAL A 185 -43.02 -16.17 2.36
N GLY A 186 -42.50 -16.69 3.47
CA GLY A 186 -43.26 -17.51 4.41
C GLY A 186 -44.47 -16.77 5.00
N ALA A 187 -45.55 -17.50 5.29
CA ALA A 187 -46.85 -16.92 5.67
C ALA A 187 -46.75 -15.93 6.84
N ASN A 188 -45.99 -16.26 7.89
CA ASN A 188 -45.80 -15.39 9.06
C ASN A 188 -45.08 -14.09 8.69
N THR A 189 -44.00 -14.17 7.91
CA THR A 189 -43.25 -12.98 7.46
C THR A 189 -44.11 -12.12 6.54
N ARG A 190 -44.84 -12.72 5.59
CA ARG A 190 -45.77 -12.02 4.70
C ARG A 190 -46.84 -11.26 5.48
N GLN A 191 -47.45 -11.88 6.50
CA GLN A 191 -48.42 -11.20 7.36
C GLN A 191 -47.81 -10.02 8.11
N LYS A 192 -46.59 -10.17 8.65
CA LYS A 192 -45.86 -9.07 9.31
C LYS A 192 -45.59 -7.92 8.34
N ILE A 193 -45.05 -8.19 7.15
CA ILE A 193 -44.78 -7.17 6.12
C ILE A 193 -46.07 -6.41 5.79
N ARG A 194 -47.16 -7.13 5.43
CA ARG A 194 -48.45 -6.50 5.10
C ARG A 194 -49.07 -5.69 6.25
N ARG A 195 -48.92 -6.14 7.50
CA ARG A 195 -49.41 -5.40 8.67
C ARG A 195 -48.65 -4.09 8.86
N PHE A 196 -47.33 -4.13 8.81
CA PHE A 196 -46.50 -2.96 9.11
C PHE A 196 -46.39 -1.99 7.93
N PHE A 197 -46.46 -2.47 6.68
CA PHE A 197 -46.64 -1.58 5.52
C PHE A 197 -47.92 -0.77 5.67
N ARG A 198 -49.07 -1.42 5.93
CA ARG A 198 -50.32 -0.69 6.19
C ARG A 198 -50.17 0.33 7.32
N LYS A 199 -49.54 -0.04 8.44
CA LYS A 199 -49.32 0.89 9.56
C LYS A 199 -48.46 2.10 9.20
N ILE A 200 -47.43 1.91 8.37
CA ILE A 200 -46.51 2.98 7.96
C ILE A 200 -47.15 3.86 6.90
N GLU A 201 -47.84 3.25 5.93
CA GLU A 201 -48.47 3.96 4.81
C GLU A 201 -49.78 4.68 5.22
N SER A 202 -50.44 4.26 6.30
CA SER A 202 -51.70 4.84 6.77
C SER A 202 -51.53 5.82 7.94
N SER A 203 -50.31 6.14 8.36
CA SER A 203 -50.04 6.94 9.56
C SER A 203 -49.11 8.11 9.25
N ASP A 204 -49.46 9.30 9.72
CA ASP A 204 -48.57 10.46 9.67
C ASP A 204 -47.38 10.35 10.64
N GLU A 205 -47.38 9.32 11.53
CA GLU A 205 -46.31 9.06 12.49
C GLU A 205 -45.02 8.57 11.80
N PHE A 206 -45.14 7.79 10.72
CA PHE A 206 -44.02 7.15 10.05
C PHE A 206 -43.92 7.58 8.59
N ARG A 207 -42.69 7.64 8.07
CA ARG A 207 -42.47 7.80 6.62
C ARG A 207 -41.19 7.10 6.20
N ILE A 208 -41.12 6.76 4.92
CA ILE A 208 -39.89 6.32 4.27
C ILE A 208 -39.50 7.40 3.28
N THR A 209 -38.31 7.98 3.44
CA THR A 209 -37.71 8.88 2.45
C THR A 209 -36.67 8.13 1.64
N HIS A 210 -36.35 8.63 0.45
CA HIS A 210 -35.33 8.07 -0.43
C HIS A 210 -34.28 9.12 -0.70
N ILE A 211 -33.06 8.67 -0.99
CA ILE A 211 -31.95 9.56 -1.29
C ILE A 211 -32.18 10.34 -2.58
N ASP A 212 -31.86 11.63 -2.56
CA ASP A 212 -31.86 12.54 -3.71
C ASP A 212 -30.77 13.62 -3.57
N ALA A 213 -30.70 14.54 -4.53
CA ALA A 213 -29.65 15.56 -4.57
C ALA A 213 -29.70 16.55 -3.39
N ASP A 214 -30.87 16.73 -2.77
CA ASP A 214 -31.06 17.67 -1.67
C ASP A 214 -30.72 17.04 -0.31
N ASN A 215 -30.77 15.71 -0.21
CA ASN A 215 -30.64 14.98 1.05
C ASN A 215 -29.50 13.95 1.12
N VAL A 216 -28.68 13.82 0.07
CA VAL A 216 -27.59 12.82 -0.06
C VAL A 216 -26.68 12.76 1.17
N ASP A 217 -26.14 13.90 1.61
CA ASP A 217 -25.24 13.97 2.76
C ASP A 217 -25.95 13.50 4.04
N SER A 218 -27.15 14.04 4.29
CA SER A 218 -27.94 13.71 5.48
C SER A 218 -28.31 12.24 5.54
N HIS A 219 -28.73 11.64 4.43
CA HIS A 219 -29.11 10.23 4.38
C HIS A 219 -27.91 9.30 4.62
N ILE A 220 -26.74 9.62 4.05
CA ILE A 220 -25.50 8.86 4.29
C ILE A 220 -25.05 9.03 5.74
N ASP A 221 -25.12 10.24 6.30
CA ASP A 221 -24.82 10.50 7.72
C ASP A 221 -25.71 9.71 8.67
N ILE A 222 -27.02 9.68 8.40
CA ILE A 222 -27.97 8.91 9.20
C ILE A 222 -27.62 7.42 9.18
N LEU A 223 -27.36 6.88 8.00
CA LEU A 223 -26.99 5.47 7.84
C LEU A 223 -25.72 5.14 8.64
N LEU A 224 -24.68 5.96 8.49
CA LEU A 224 -23.39 5.72 9.14
C LEU A 224 -23.45 5.95 10.65
N GLY A 225 -24.17 6.96 11.14
CA GLY A 225 -24.37 7.20 12.57
C GLY A 225 -25.16 6.07 13.25
N LEU A 226 -26.22 5.57 12.60
CA LEU A 226 -26.96 4.42 13.10
C LEU A 226 -26.12 3.13 13.06
N TRP A 227 -25.27 2.95 12.04
CA TRP A 227 -24.34 1.83 11.98
C TRP A 227 -23.29 1.92 13.10
N GLU A 228 -22.69 3.08 13.27
CA GLU A 228 -21.69 3.37 14.30
C GLU A 228 -22.22 3.05 15.70
N SER A 229 -23.45 3.47 16.03
CA SER A 229 -24.05 3.21 17.35
C SER A 229 -24.09 1.73 17.73
N LYS A 230 -24.11 0.83 16.74
CA LYS A 230 -24.08 -0.62 16.95
C LYS A 230 -22.66 -1.16 17.06
N TRP A 231 -21.70 -0.60 16.31
CA TRP A 231 -20.39 -1.22 16.10
C TRP A 231 -19.24 -0.55 16.84
N ARG A 232 -19.40 0.70 17.31
CA ARG A 232 -18.36 1.47 17.99
C ARG A 232 -17.79 0.74 19.21
N GLU A 233 -18.65 0.15 20.04
CA GLU A 233 -18.22 -0.64 21.21
C GLU A 233 -17.32 -1.83 20.84
N LYS A 234 -17.62 -2.51 19.72
CA LYS A 234 -16.88 -3.71 19.28
C LYS A 234 -15.63 -3.36 18.47
N LYS A 235 -15.67 -2.32 17.64
CA LYS A 235 -14.63 -2.00 16.66
C LYS A 235 -13.72 -0.84 17.08
N GLY A 236 -14.11 -0.03 18.07
CA GLY A 236 -13.37 1.13 18.53
C GLY A 236 -13.01 2.09 17.38
N ASP A 237 -11.77 2.57 17.39
CA ASP A 237 -11.22 3.52 16.41
C ASP A 237 -11.21 2.98 14.97
N LYS A 238 -11.37 1.66 14.77
CA LYS A 238 -11.48 1.09 13.41
C LYS A 238 -12.78 1.49 12.70
N CYS A 239 -13.78 2.02 13.42
CA CYS A 239 -15.00 2.50 12.77
C CYS A 239 -14.74 3.70 11.86
N ASP A 240 -13.87 4.63 12.26
CA ASP A 240 -13.65 5.89 11.53
C ASP A 240 -13.14 5.69 10.10
N PRO A 241 -12.05 4.91 9.85
CA PRO A 241 -11.60 4.65 8.49
C PRO A 241 -12.63 3.85 7.67
N ILE A 242 -13.38 2.93 8.29
CA ILE A 242 -14.45 2.19 7.61
C ILE A 242 -15.57 3.14 7.16
N MET A 243 -16.02 4.03 8.05
CA MET A 243 -17.09 4.98 7.75
C MET A 243 -16.66 6.01 6.71
N ALA A 244 -15.41 6.51 6.77
CA ALA A 244 -14.87 7.41 5.77
C ALA A 244 -14.86 6.77 4.37
N TYR A 245 -14.40 5.51 4.29
CA TYR A 245 -14.41 4.74 3.05
C TYR A 245 -15.84 4.49 2.52
N ILE A 246 -16.76 4.04 3.39
CA ILE A 246 -18.15 3.77 2.99
C ILE A 246 -18.86 5.05 2.56
N ARG A 247 -18.63 6.17 3.24
CA ARG A 247 -19.16 7.47 2.84
C ARG A 247 -18.75 7.80 1.41
N GLN A 248 -17.46 7.71 1.11
CA GLN A 248 -16.93 8.05 -0.21
C GLN A 248 -17.52 7.17 -1.31
N ILE A 249 -17.64 5.85 -1.09
CA ILE A 249 -18.21 4.96 -2.09
C ILE A 249 -19.72 5.17 -2.28
N LEU A 250 -20.47 5.50 -1.22
CA LEU A 250 -21.89 5.81 -1.33
C LEU A 250 -22.12 7.11 -2.13
N HIS A 251 -21.35 8.17 -1.87
CA HIS A 251 -21.41 9.40 -2.69
C HIS A 251 -21.09 9.10 -4.16
N HIS A 252 -19.99 8.39 -4.41
CA HIS A 252 -19.60 8.02 -5.78
C HIS A 252 -20.70 7.22 -6.50
N CYS A 253 -21.31 6.24 -5.83
CA CYS A 253 -22.43 5.48 -6.41
C CYS A 253 -23.68 6.34 -6.61
N PHE A 254 -23.96 7.30 -5.72
CA PHE A 254 -25.08 8.24 -5.89
C PHE A 254 -24.88 9.11 -7.13
N GLU A 255 -23.71 9.73 -7.28
CA GLU A 255 -23.36 10.59 -8.43
C GLU A 255 -23.47 9.86 -9.78
N ASN A 256 -23.34 8.53 -9.76
CA ASN A 256 -23.45 7.66 -10.94
C ASN A 256 -24.80 6.92 -11.06
N ASN A 257 -25.82 7.31 -10.30
CA ASN A 257 -27.17 6.70 -10.30
C ASN A 257 -27.18 5.20 -9.95
N CYS A 258 -26.22 4.77 -9.14
CA CYS A 258 -26.03 3.38 -8.70
C CYS A 258 -26.35 3.18 -7.21
N LEU A 259 -27.02 4.13 -6.54
CA LEU A 259 -27.38 4.04 -5.12
C LEU A 259 -28.89 4.16 -4.90
N TYR A 260 -29.44 3.22 -4.14
CA TYR A 260 -30.77 3.31 -3.54
C TYR A 260 -30.68 3.17 -2.03
N LEU A 261 -31.01 4.26 -1.33
CA LEU A 261 -30.88 4.38 0.12
C LEU A 261 -32.20 4.92 0.71
N PRO A 262 -33.10 4.04 1.18
CA PRO A 262 -34.26 4.44 1.94
C PRO A 262 -33.95 4.63 3.43
N VAL A 263 -34.59 5.63 4.04
CA VAL A 263 -34.56 5.87 5.49
C VAL A 263 -35.98 5.80 6.05
N LEU A 264 -36.17 4.98 7.08
CA LEU A 264 -37.43 4.91 7.84
C LEU A 264 -37.37 5.85 9.05
N TRP A 265 -38.39 6.69 9.17
CA TRP A 265 -38.50 7.72 10.21
C TRP A 265 -39.72 7.50 11.09
N ARG A 266 -39.67 8.07 12.31
CA ARG A 266 -40.82 8.32 13.19
C ARG A 266 -40.82 9.77 13.62
N GLY A 267 -41.74 10.59 13.10
CA GLY A 267 -41.56 12.06 13.15
C GLY A 267 -40.16 12.43 12.64
N ASP A 268 -39.44 13.32 13.30
CA ASP A 268 -38.10 13.73 12.83
C ASP A 268 -36.96 12.77 13.23
N LYS A 269 -37.27 11.65 13.92
CA LYS A 269 -36.26 10.69 14.35
C LYS A 269 -36.02 9.60 13.29
N PRO A 270 -34.81 9.44 12.74
CA PRO A 270 -34.49 8.31 11.89
C PRO A 270 -34.37 7.03 12.71
N LEU A 271 -34.95 5.94 12.24
CA LEU A 271 -34.99 4.65 12.94
C LEU A 271 -34.13 3.57 12.28
N CYS A 272 -34.05 3.59 10.95
CA CYS A 272 -33.32 2.60 10.18
C CYS A 272 -32.98 3.18 8.81
N ALA A 273 -31.83 2.80 8.28
CA ALA A 273 -31.44 3.06 6.91
C ALA A 273 -30.76 1.81 6.34
N ILE A 274 -30.94 1.58 5.05
CA ILE A 274 -30.18 0.57 4.30
C ILE A 274 -29.65 1.23 3.03
N ALA A 275 -28.43 0.87 2.62
CA ALA A 275 -27.90 1.23 1.31
C ALA A 275 -27.88 0.00 0.41
N ASN A 276 -28.34 0.19 -0.82
CA ASN A 276 -28.32 -0.83 -1.86
C ASN A 276 -27.65 -0.25 -3.10
N PHE A 277 -26.69 -0.97 -3.67
CA PHE A 277 -26.20 -0.65 -5.00
C PHE A 277 -27.19 -1.14 -6.06
N ILE A 278 -27.26 -0.42 -7.16
CA ILE A 278 -28.11 -0.73 -8.29
C ILE A 278 -27.25 -0.98 -9.52
N ASP A 279 -27.48 -2.13 -10.15
CA ASP A 279 -27.01 -2.44 -11.49
C ASP A 279 -28.21 -2.58 -12.44
N ILE A 280 -28.45 -1.54 -13.22
CA ILE A 280 -29.57 -1.48 -14.17
C ILE A 280 -29.38 -2.45 -15.34
N HIS A 281 -28.14 -2.74 -15.74
CA HIS A 281 -27.84 -3.58 -16.90
C HIS A 281 -28.01 -5.05 -16.53
N GLN A 282 -27.42 -5.47 -15.40
CA GLN A 282 -27.57 -6.82 -14.86
C GLN A 282 -28.90 -7.01 -14.11
N LYS A 283 -29.75 -5.97 -14.06
CA LYS A 283 -31.04 -5.95 -13.37
C LYS A 283 -30.95 -6.53 -11.95
N THR A 284 -29.92 -6.11 -11.23
CA THR A 284 -29.62 -6.60 -9.88
C THR A 284 -29.54 -5.43 -8.89
N MET A 285 -30.15 -5.60 -7.72
CA MET A 285 -30.00 -4.70 -6.58
C MET A 285 -29.22 -5.42 -5.48
N LEU A 286 -28.18 -4.80 -4.92
CA LEU A 286 -27.24 -5.42 -3.99
C LEU A 286 -27.28 -4.72 -2.63
N PHE A 287 -27.64 -5.42 -1.56
CA PHE A 287 -27.68 -4.86 -0.22
C PHE A 287 -26.28 -4.79 0.40
N VAL A 288 -25.83 -3.57 0.73
CA VAL A 288 -24.45 -3.30 1.14
C VAL A 288 -24.31 -3.18 2.67
N ILE A 289 -25.14 -2.33 3.27
CA ILE A 289 -24.99 -1.97 4.68
C ILE A 289 -26.32 -1.49 5.27
N THR A 290 -26.50 -1.71 6.56
CA THR A 290 -27.65 -1.24 7.35
C THR A 290 -27.21 -0.57 8.65
N GLY A 291 -27.89 0.52 9.01
CA GLY A 291 -27.84 1.15 10.31
C GLY A 291 -29.24 1.14 10.94
N ARG A 292 -29.33 0.88 12.25
CA ARG A 292 -30.60 0.84 12.98
C ARG A 292 -30.48 1.42 14.38
N ASP A 293 -31.49 2.16 14.81
CA ASP A 293 -31.66 2.54 16.21
C ASP A 293 -31.89 1.27 17.07
N GLN A 294 -30.92 0.95 17.92
CA GLN A 294 -30.97 -0.24 18.78
C GLN A 294 -31.97 -0.11 19.93
N THR A 295 -32.46 1.10 20.21
CA THR A 295 -33.40 1.37 21.30
C THR A 295 -34.87 1.22 20.87
N PHE A 296 -35.14 1.15 19.57
CA PHE A 296 -36.50 1.12 19.03
C PHE A 296 -36.91 -0.28 18.54
N ASN A 297 -37.92 -0.87 19.20
CA ASN A 297 -38.34 -2.26 18.95
C ASN A 297 -39.82 -2.42 18.56
N ASN A 298 -40.57 -1.32 18.37
CA ASN A 298 -42.02 -1.37 18.15
C ASN A 298 -42.41 -1.85 16.74
N ILE A 299 -41.52 -1.67 15.76
CA ILE A 299 -41.67 -2.12 14.37
C ILE A 299 -40.38 -2.85 13.98
N PRO A 300 -40.43 -3.96 13.24
CA PRO A 300 -39.24 -4.64 12.74
C PRO A 300 -38.61 -3.83 11.59
N THR A 301 -37.97 -2.70 11.90
CA THR A 301 -37.55 -1.68 10.93
C THR A 301 -36.65 -2.22 9.82
N GLY A 302 -35.71 -3.12 10.13
CA GLY A 302 -34.87 -3.79 9.13
C GLY A 302 -35.67 -4.66 8.15
N LEU A 303 -36.62 -5.46 8.66
CA LEU A 303 -37.50 -6.29 7.82
C LEU A 303 -38.30 -5.41 6.84
N ILE A 304 -38.80 -4.28 7.33
CA ILE A 304 -39.62 -3.36 6.52
C ILE A 304 -38.79 -2.66 5.44
N LEU A 305 -37.58 -2.19 5.76
CA LEU A 305 -36.76 -1.54 4.74
C LEU A 305 -36.27 -2.52 3.66
N HIS A 306 -35.92 -3.75 4.01
CA HIS A 306 -35.63 -4.77 3.00
C HIS A 306 -36.85 -5.10 2.15
N ALA A 307 -38.04 -5.27 2.76
CA ALA A 307 -39.27 -5.49 2.00
C ALA A 307 -39.58 -4.30 1.07
N ASN A 308 -39.34 -3.07 1.52
CA ASN A 308 -39.51 -1.86 0.72
C ASN A 308 -38.54 -1.83 -0.47
N ALA A 309 -37.26 -2.14 -0.25
CA ALA A 309 -36.26 -2.20 -1.31
C ALA A 309 -36.57 -3.31 -2.33
N ILE A 310 -37.00 -4.49 -1.88
CA ILE A 310 -37.42 -5.59 -2.77
C ILE A 310 -38.66 -5.20 -3.58
N ARG A 311 -39.65 -4.53 -2.95
CA ARG A 311 -40.83 -4.01 -3.65
C ARG A 311 -40.43 -3.00 -4.72
N TYR A 312 -39.55 -2.07 -4.40
CA TYR A 312 -38.99 -1.12 -5.36
C TYR A 312 -38.27 -1.84 -6.51
N ALA A 313 -37.45 -2.84 -6.19
CA ALA A 313 -36.71 -3.61 -7.19
C ALA A 313 -37.67 -4.29 -8.18
N ILE A 314 -38.72 -4.94 -7.70
CA ILE A 314 -39.76 -5.56 -8.55
C ILE A 314 -40.45 -4.52 -9.43
N GLN A 315 -40.90 -3.40 -8.83
CA GLN A 315 -41.60 -2.33 -9.56
C GLN A 315 -40.75 -1.69 -10.66
N ASN A 316 -39.43 -1.73 -10.52
CA ASN A 316 -38.48 -1.19 -11.51
C ASN A 316 -37.84 -2.27 -12.39
N GLY A 317 -38.40 -3.49 -12.40
CA GLY A 317 -38.02 -4.55 -13.34
C GLY A 317 -36.68 -5.23 -13.04
N PHE A 318 -36.14 -5.06 -11.83
CA PHE A 318 -35.00 -5.83 -11.34
C PHE A 318 -35.39 -7.31 -11.18
N LYS A 319 -34.42 -8.20 -11.40
CA LYS A 319 -34.62 -9.66 -11.40
C LYS A 319 -33.96 -10.35 -10.20
N VAL A 320 -32.99 -9.69 -9.58
CA VAL A 320 -32.28 -10.22 -8.42
C VAL A 320 -32.17 -9.16 -7.33
N TYR A 321 -32.47 -9.56 -6.10
CA TYR A 321 -32.07 -8.83 -4.90
C TYR A 321 -31.01 -9.65 -4.17
N ASP A 322 -29.77 -9.19 -4.22
CA ASP A 322 -28.61 -9.88 -3.66
C ASP A 322 -28.33 -9.35 -2.25
N PHE A 323 -28.32 -10.24 -1.26
CA PHE A 323 -28.00 -9.87 0.13
C PHE A 323 -26.51 -9.86 0.42
N LEU A 324 -25.68 -10.14 -0.60
CA LEU A 324 -24.23 -10.15 -0.48
C LEU A 324 -23.77 -11.19 0.57
N ARG A 325 -22.48 -11.21 0.91
CA ARG A 325 -21.90 -12.26 1.78
C ARG A 325 -22.48 -12.26 3.20
N GLY A 326 -22.44 -13.43 3.82
CA GLY A 326 -22.97 -13.69 5.15
C GLY A 326 -24.36 -14.35 5.10
N ASN A 327 -24.55 -15.41 5.87
CA ASN A 327 -25.79 -16.18 5.96
C ASN A 327 -26.64 -15.81 7.20
N GLU A 328 -26.72 -14.53 7.56
CA GLU A 328 -27.55 -14.10 8.67
C GLU A 328 -29.03 -14.50 8.48
N GLU A 329 -29.63 -15.08 9.52
CA GLU A 329 -30.95 -15.72 9.47
C GLU A 329 -32.04 -14.84 8.82
N TYR A 330 -32.01 -13.53 9.09
CA TYR A 330 -33.03 -12.60 8.59
C TYR A 330 -33.06 -12.50 7.06
N LYS A 331 -31.95 -12.77 6.36
CA LYS A 331 -31.88 -12.74 4.89
C LYS A 331 -32.83 -13.79 4.28
N TYR A 332 -32.97 -14.93 4.96
CA TYR A 332 -33.82 -16.05 4.52
C TYR A 332 -35.32 -15.79 4.73
N TYR A 333 -35.70 -14.77 5.51
CA TYR A 333 -37.11 -14.39 5.68
C TYR A 333 -37.77 -13.96 4.36
N PHE A 334 -36.96 -13.60 3.36
CA PHE A 334 -37.36 -13.16 2.03
C PHE A 334 -37.32 -14.28 0.97
N GLY A 335 -37.15 -15.54 1.38
CA GLY A 335 -37.04 -16.67 0.45
C GLY A 335 -35.69 -16.74 -0.25
N ALA A 336 -34.63 -16.27 0.42
CA ALA A 336 -33.29 -16.27 -0.14
C ALA A 336 -32.78 -17.69 -0.40
N LYS A 337 -32.12 -17.87 -1.54
CA LYS A 337 -31.31 -19.03 -1.91
C LYS A 337 -29.84 -18.70 -1.66
N GLU A 338 -29.00 -19.72 -1.57
CA GLU A 338 -27.56 -19.53 -1.34
C GLU A 338 -26.77 -19.64 -2.65
N ARG A 339 -25.77 -18.77 -2.78
CA ARG A 339 -24.60 -18.99 -3.63
C ARG A 339 -23.38 -19.16 -2.73
N ARG A 340 -22.40 -19.92 -3.20
CA ARG A 340 -21.11 -20.05 -2.53
C ARG A 340 -20.04 -19.28 -3.26
N ILE A 341 -19.16 -18.67 -2.47
CA ILE A 341 -17.99 -17.93 -2.91
C ILE A 341 -16.75 -18.74 -2.54
N LYS A 342 -15.70 -18.69 -3.36
CA LYS A 342 -14.40 -19.29 -3.08
C LYS A 342 -13.30 -18.24 -3.00
N HIS A 343 -12.30 -18.56 -2.19
CA HIS A 343 -11.00 -17.92 -2.21
C HIS A 343 -9.97 -19.00 -2.52
N ILE A 344 -9.37 -18.87 -3.69
CA ILE A 344 -8.33 -19.77 -4.18
C ILE A 344 -7.01 -19.01 -4.14
N VAL A 345 -5.97 -19.67 -3.67
CA VAL A 345 -4.61 -19.13 -3.64
C VAL A 345 -3.76 -19.97 -4.57
N ALA A 346 -3.14 -19.34 -5.55
CA ALA A 346 -2.14 -19.97 -6.42
C ALA A 346 -0.73 -19.62 -5.94
N LYS A 347 0.15 -20.62 -5.84
CA LYS A 347 1.56 -20.49 -5.44
C LYS A 347 2.45 -21.32 -6.35
N TYR A 348 3.72 -20.94 -6.46
CA TYR A 348 4.73 -21.81 -7.05
C TYR A 348 5.02 -22.99 -6.11
N LYS A 349 5.16 -24.20 -6.67
CA LYS A 349 5.53 -25.41 -5.92
C LYS A 349 6.97 -25.38 -5.42
N THR A 350 7.86 -24.75 -6.20
CA THR A 350 9.25 -24.47 -5.80
C THR A 350 9.31 -23.10 -5.12
N SER A 351 10.39 -22.83 -4.37
CA SER A 351 10.56 -21.63 -3.53
C SER A 351 9.95 -20.36 -4.14
N PRO A 352 9.22 -19.56 -3.35
CA PRO A 352 8.49 -18.40 -3.86
C PRO A 352 9.42 -17.45 -4.61
N ASN A 353 8.92 -16.87 -5.70
CA ASN A 353 9.66 -15.87 -6.44
C ASN A 353 9.97 -14.69 -5.53
N ARG A 354 11.25 -14.54 -5.17
CA ARG A 354 11.75 -13.45 -4.33
C ARG A 354 12.00 -12.16 -5.10
N LYS A 355 11.97 -12.22 -6.44
CA LYS A 355 12.07 -11.05 -7.28
C LYS A 355 10.81 -10.20 -7.12
N LEU A 356 11.00 -8.89 -7.08
CA LEU A 356 9.90 -7.94 -7.00
C LEU A 356 9.42 -7.60 -8.42
N ASP A 357 8.14 -7.27 -8.56
CA ASP A 357 7.68 -6.63 -9.78
C ASP A 357 8.24 -5.19 -9.85
N ILE A 358 8.68 -4.78 -11.04
CA ILE A 358 9.28 -3.46 -11.26
C ILE A 358 8.36 -2.32 -10.79
N ARG A 359 7.04 -2.51 -10.90
CA ARG A 359 6.03 -1.49 -10.58
C ARG A 359 5.85 -1.26 -9.08
N ILE A 360 6.29 -2.20 -8.24
CA ILE A 360 6.23 -2.05 -6.78
C ILE A 360 7.57 -1.63 -6.15
N LEU A 361 8.62 -1.44 -6.96
CA LEU A 361 9.93 -0.99 -6.46
C LEU A 361 9.87 0.32 -5.67
N PRO A 362 9.07 1.35 -6.05
CA PRO A 362 8.97 2.57 -5.24
C PRO A 362 8.50 2.29 -3.81
N SER A 363 7.50 1.44 -3.64
CA SER A 363 6.98 1.05 -2.32
C SER A 363 7.99 0.21 -1.54
N ALA A 364 8.65 -0.74 -2.22
CA ALA A 364 9.70 -1.57 -1.61
C ALA A 364 10.90 -0.74 -1.14
N PHE A 365 11.31 0.25 -1.95
CA PHE A 365 12.37 1.17 -1.61
C PHE A 365 11.99 2.07 -0.43
N GLY A 366 10.75 2.59 -0.40
CA GLY A 366 10.23 3.36 0.73
C GLY A 366 10.31 2.58 2.05
N LEU A 367 9.84 1.33 2.06
CA LEU A 367 9.93 0.45 3.23
C LEU A 367 11.38 0.13 3.62
N THR A 368 12.24 -0.14 2.64
CA THR A 368 13.67 -0.41 2.86
C THR A 368 14.38 0.77 3.53
N ILE A 369 14.07 2.01 3.10
CA ILE A 369 14.61 3.23 3.72
C ILE A 369 14.10 3.40 5.13
N GLN A 370 12.83 3.08 5.39
CA GLN A 370 12.27 3.10 6.75
C GLN A 370 13.01 2.12 7.67
N HIS A 371 13.22 0.88 7.25
CA HIS A 371 14.02 -0.09 8.01
C HIS A 371 15.43 0.40 8.29
N HIS A 372 16.10 0.98 7.29
CA HIS A 372 17.45 1.53 7.47
C HIS A 372 17.46 2.66 8.52
N ARG A 373 16.47 3.57 8.50
CA ARG A 373 16.33 4.66 9.48
C ARG A 373 16.02 4.15 10.89
N GLU A 374 15.26 3.07 11.01
CA GLU A 374 14.94 2.40 12.27
C GLU A 374 16.08 1.49 12.77
N ASN A 375 17.24 1.48 12.10
CA ASN A 375 18.39 0.63 12.39
C ASN A 375 18.10 -0.88 12.32
N LYS A 376 17.08 -1.28 11.55
CA LYS A 376 16.77 -2.67 11.19
C LYS A 376 17.64 -3.09 10.01
N LEU A 377 18.93 -3.30 10.29
CA LEU A 377 19.97 -3.44 9.26
C LEU A 377 19.79 -4.69 8.40
N THR A 378 19.30 -5.80 8.96
CA THR A 378 19.08 -7.06 8.23
C THR A 378 17.98 -6.90 7.18
N GLU A 379 16.84 -6.33 7.58
CA GLU A 379 15.68 -6.11 6.71
C GLU A 379 15.98 -5.03 5.65
N ALA A 380 16.74 -4.00 6.02
CA ALA A 380 17.21 -2.99 5.07
C ALA A 380 18.16 -3.58 4.03
N GLU A 381 19.13 -4.40 4.44
CA GLU A 381 20.05 -5.08 3.53
C GLU A 381 19.28 -5.96 2.55
N GLN A 382 18.37 -6.80 3.07
CA GLN A 382 17.54 -7.67 2.24
C GLN A 382 16.70 -6.88 1.25
N GLY A 383 16.05 -5.80 1.69
CA GLY A 383 15.28 -4.91 0.84
C GLY A 383 16.09 -4.33 -0.31
N TYR A 384 17.27 -3.76 -0.04
CA TYR A 384 18.14 -3.25 -1.11
C TYR A 384 18.58 -4.35 -2.07
N ARG A 385 18.94 -5.53 -1.57
CA ARG A 385 19.35 -6.66 -2.42
C ARG A 385 18.22 -7.10 -3.34
N GLN A 386 16.98 -7.23 -2.85
CA GLN A 386 15.83 -7.59 -3.69
C GLN A 386 15.50 -6.53 -4.75
N ILE A 387 15.67 -5.25 -4.42
CA ILE A 387 15.54 -4.17 -5.40
C ILE A 387 16.59 -4.32 -6.49
N LEU A 388 17.86 -4.59 -6.13
CA LEU A 388 18.95 -4.76 -7.08
C LEU A 388 18.87 -6.07 -7.89
N GLU A 389 18.28 -7.14 -7.34
CA GLU A 389 17.93 -8.35 -8.11
C GLU A 389 16.88 -8.06 -9.19
N THR A 390 16.00 -7.08 -8.93
CA THR A 390 14.94 -6.66 -9.87
C THR A 390 15.48 -5.67 -10.90
N GLN A 391 16.24 -4.68 -10.43
CA GLN A 391 16.86 -3.62 -11.21
C GLN A 391 18.28 -3.37 -10.70
N SER A 392 19.25 -4.05 -11.33
CA SER A 392 20.66 -4.03 -10.90
C SER A 392 21.32 -2.66 -10.94
N ASN A 393 20.80 -1.76 -11.77
CA ASN A 393 21.29 -0.39 -11.93
C ASN A 393 20.47 0.66 -11.15
N HIS A 394 19.71 0.26 -10.12
CA HIS A 394 18.91 1.19 -9.32
C HIS A 394 19.80 2.10 -8.43
N PRO A 395 19.97 3.39 -8.77
CA PRO A 395 21.04 4.22 -8.18
C PRO A 395 20.93 4.40 -6.67
N GLU A 396 19.71 4.64 -6.16
CA GLU A 396 19.47 4.89 -4.74
C GLU A 396 19.62 3.62 -3.89
N ALA A 397 19.41 2.44 -4.48
CA ALA A 397 19.55 1.16 -3.80
C ALA A 397 21.02 0.76 -3.72
N LEU A 398 21.79 0.98 -4.79
CA LEU A 398 23.26 0.85 -4.76
C LEU A 398 23.87 1.76 -3.70
N PHE A 399 23.44 3.03 -3.66
CA PHE A 399 23.89 3.98 -2.65
C PHE A 399 23.53 3.52 -1.23
N GLY A 400 22.25 3.20 -0.99
CA GLY A 400 21.75 2.80 0.32
C GLY A 400 22.43 1.53 0.85
N LEU A 401 22.59 0.52 -0.01
CA LEU A 401 23.31 -0.70 0.34
C LEU A 401 24.80 -0.44 0.57
N GLY A 402 25.44 0.40 -0.25
CA GLY A 402 26.85 0.77 -0.07
C GLY A 402 27.11 1.44 1.28
N VAL A 403 26.22 2.37 1.69
CA VAL A 403 26.28 3.01 3.01
C VAL A 403 26.08 1.99 4.14
N LEU A 404 25.11 1.07 3.98
CA LEU A 404 24.82 0.03 4.97
C LEU A 404 26.00 -0.95 5.12
N MET A 405 26.59 -1.41 4.01
CA MET A 405 27.77 -2.28 4.02
C MET A 405 28.93 -1.62 4.76
N ARG A 406 29.15 -0.30 4.57
CA ARG A 406 30.17 0.46 5.32
C ARG A 406 29.87 0.47 6.83
N GLN A 407 28.62 0.66 7.24
CA GLN A 407 28.22 0.64 8.65
C GLN A 407 28.48 -0.74 9.30
N LYS A 408 28.32 -1.83 8.54
CA LYS A 408 28.64 -3.19 8.99
C LYS A 408 30.14 -3.51 8.96
N GLY A 409 31.00 -2.60 8.47
CA GLY A 409 32.43 -2.84 8.28
C GLY A 409 32.77 -3.67 7.04
N GLU A 410 31.80 -3.97 6.17
CA GLU A 410 31.99 -4.70 4.91
C GLU A 410 32.50 -3.76 3.81
N TYR A 411 33.71 -3.25 4.00
CA TYR A 411 34.23 -2.15 3.21
C TYR A 411 34.43 -2.46 1.73
N GLN A 412 34.86 -3.68 1.38
CA GLN A 412 35.03 -4.06 -0.03
C GLN A 412 33.69 -4.10 -0.77
N SER A 413 32.64 -4.64 -0.13
CA SER A 413 31.29 -4.66 -0.68
C SER A 413 30.78 -3.24 -0.89
N ALA A 414 30.98 -2.35 0.09
CA ALA A 414 30.62 -0.94 0.00
C ALA A 414 31.32 -0.23 -1.17
N GLU A 415 32.63 -0.46 -1.35
CA GLU A 415 33.41 0.13 -2.43
C GLU A 415 32.89 -0.30 -3.80
N ASN A 416 32.63 -1.59 -3.99
CA ASN A 416 32.12 -2.11 -5.26
C ASN A 416 30.76 -1.48 -5.60
N LEU A 417 29.82 -1.44 -4.65
CA LEU A 417 28.48 -0.84 -4.86
C LEU A 417 28.55 0.66 -5.20
N LEU A 418 29.43 1.41 -4.54
CA LEU A 418 29.61 2.84 -4.84
C LEU A 418 30.28 3.06 -6.20
N LYS A 419 31.22 2.18 -6.60
CA LYS A 419 31.82 2.21 -7.94
C LYS A 419 30.81 1.86 -9.03
N ASP A 420 29.96 0.86 -8.81
CA ASP A 420 28.86 0.52 -9.73
C ASP A 420 27.89 1.70 -9.89
N LEU A 421 27.57 2.39 -8.79
CA LEU A 421 26.78 3.62 -8.83
C LEU A 421 27.47 4.72 -9.66
N LEU A 422 28.79 4.88 -9.54
CA LEU A 422 29.54 5.86 -10.33
C LEU A 422 29.65 5.48 -11.82
N GLN A 423 29.55 4.21 -12.19
CA GLN A 423 29.43 3.82 -13.60
C GLN A 423 28.09 4.29 -14.20
N ILE A 424 27.02 4.34 -13.40
CA ILE A 424 25.68 4.77 -13.82
C ILE A 424 25.55 6.30 -13.73
N GLN A 425 26.09 6.89 -12.66
CA GLN A 425 26.05 8.33 -12.37
C GLN A 425 27.47 8.84 -12.04
N PRO A 426 28.31 9.10 -13.05
CA PRO A 426 29.72 9.48 -12.85
C PRO A 426 29.91 10.74 -11.99
N ASN A 427 28.95 11.66 -12.03
CA ASN A 427 28.99 12.92 -11.29
C ASN A 427 28.19 12.86 -9.97
N SER A 428 27.95 11.68 -9.41
CA SER A 428 27.21 11.51 -8.16
C SER A 428 28.05 11.97 -6.97
N ILE A 429 27.83 13.22 -6.53
CA ILE A 429 28.53 13.83 -5.39
C ILE A 429 28.37 12.98 -4.13
N LYS A 430 27.16 12.48 -3.84
CA LYS A 430 26.90 11.61 -2.68
C LYS A 430 27.74 10.32 -2.73
N ALA A 431 27.92 9.74 -3.91
CA ALA A 431 28.68 8.50 -4.08
C ALA A 431 30.18 8.76 -3.94
N LEU A 432 30.71 9.80 -4.59
CA LEU A 432 32.12 10.19 -4.48
C LEU A 432 32.50 10.57 -3.05
N LEU A 433 31.66 11.36 -2.36
CA LEU A 433 31.89 11.73 -0.96
C LEU A 433 31.87 10.48 -0.07
N SER A 434 30.93 9.56 -0.29
CA SER A 434 30.86 8.31 0.48
C SER A 434 32.04 7.38 0.21
N LEU A 435 32.56 7.36 -1.02
CA LEU A 435 33.74 6.61 -1.41
C LEU A 435 35.00 7.20 -0.76
N GLY A 436 35.13 8.53 -0.74
CA GLY A 436 36.21 9.22 -0.01
C GLY A 436 36.18 8.91 1.49
N ASN A 437 35.00 8.97 2.11
CA ASN A 437 34.82 8.61 3.52
C ASN A 437 35.16 7.13 3.78
N LEU A 438 34.82 6.24 2.85
CA LEU A 438 35.15 4.82 2.93
C LEU A 438 36.66 4.58 2.85
N TYR A 439 37.36 5.24 1.93
CA TYR A 439 38.82 5.17 1.81
C TYR A 439 39.52 5.72 3.05
N GLN A 440 39.05 6.84 3.59
CA GLN A 440 39.55 7.40 4.84
C GLN A 440 39.40 6.43 6.02
N ALA A 441 38.27 5.71 6.12
CA ALA A 441 38.07 4.70 7.16
C ALA A 441 39.04 3.50 7.03
N GLN A 442 39.55 3.23 5.82
CA GLN A 442 40.54 2.19 5.52
C GLN A 442 42.00 2.72 5.55
N ASP A 443 42.24 3.97 5.98
CA ASP A 443 43.55 4.65 5.91
C ASP A 443 44.14 4.79 4.50
N ARG A 444 43.30 4.65 3.46
CA ARG A 444 43.64 4.83 2.05
C ARG A 444 43.53 6.30 1.66
N PHE A 445 44.35 7.13 2.30
CA PHE A 445 44.21 8.59 2.23
C PHE A 445 44.45 9.15 0.83
N SER A 446 45.27 8.51 -0.01
CA SER A 446 45.50 8.98 -1.39
C SER A 446 44.22 8.89 -2.22
N GLU A 447 43.56 7.72 -2.20
CA GLU A 447 42.29 7.56 -2.90
C GLU A 447 41.16 8.42 -2.30
N ALA A 448 41.18 8.64 -0.98
CA ALA A 448 40.25 9.55 -0.32
C ALA A 448 40.39 10.99 -0.85
N ILE A 449 41.62 11.50 -0.94
CA ILE A 449 41.92 12.84 -1.47
C ILE A 449 41.45 12.95 -2.92
N GLU A 450 41.71 11.95 -3.76
CA GLU A 450 41.24 11.95 -5.15
C GLU A 450 39.71 12.01 -5.25
N ALA A 451 39.00 11.22 -4.44
CA ALA A 451 37.54 11.22 -4.40
C ALA A 451 36.98 12.58 -3.94
N TYR A 452 37.52 13.16 -2.86
CA TYR A 452 37.09 14.48 -2.40
C TYR A 452 37.45 15.59 -3.38
N HIS A 453 38.60 15.51 -4.05
CA HIS A 453 38.96 16.45 -5.11
C HIS A 453 37.93 16.39 -6.25
N GLN A 454 37.51 15.21 -6.69
CA GLN A 454 36.44 15.08 -7.69
C GLN A 454 35.11 15.70 -7.21
N VAL A 455 34.77 15.51 -5.93
CA VAL A 455 33.61 16.20 -5.32
C VAL A 455 33.76 17.72 -5.43
N LEU A 456 34.93 18.27 -5.11
CA LEU A 456 35.19 19.71 -5.14
C LEU A 456 35.28 20.28 -6.56
N VAL A 457 35.64 19.47 -7.56
CA VAL A 457 35.51 19.86 -8.97
C VAL A 457 34.04 20.04 -9.37
N LEU A 458 33.16 19.17 -8.87
CA LEU A 458 31.71 19.23 -9.16
C LEU A 458 30.97 20.26 -8.30
N GLN A 459 31.36 20.40 -7.03
CA GLN A 459 30.79 21.33 -6.06
C GLN A 459 31.91 21.98 -5.23
N PRO A 460 32.50 23.09 -5.74
CA PRO A 460 33.66 23.74 -5.10
C PRO A 460 33.42 24.27 -3.68
N ASP A 461 32.15 24.50 -3.33
CA ASP A 461 31.76 25.12 -2.05
C ASP A 461 31.22 24.09 -1.05
N LEU A 462 31.42 22.79 -1.28
CA LEU A 462 31.00 21.76 -0.33
C LEU A 462 31.94 21.70 0.88
N VAL A 463 31.51 22.29 1.99
CA VAL A 463 32.25 22.38 3.27
C VAL A 463 32.75 21.01 3.75
N ALA A 464 31.89 19.99 3.73
CA ALA A 464 32.24 18.65 4.18
C ALA A 464 33.39 18.03 3.37
N ALA A 465 33.46 18.29 2.06
CA ALA A 465 34.54 17.78 1.21
C ALA A 465 35.87 18.49 1.50
N HIS A 466 35.86 19.81 1.73
CA HIS A 466 37.05 20.54 2.17
C HIS A 466 37.56 20.02 3.52
N ASN A 467 36.68 19.86 4.51
CA ASN A 467 37.07 19.34 5.82
C ASN A 467 37.65 17.91 5.71
N ASN A 468 36.98 17.01 5.01
CA ASN A 468 37.42 15.62 4.94
C ASN A 468 38.70 15.46 4.10
N MET A 469 38.86 16.25 3.02
CA MET A 469 40.11 16.30 2.27
C MET A 469 41.26 16.85 3.12
N GLY A 470 41.01 17.89 3.92
CA GLY A 470 41.98 18.42 4.88
C GLY A 470 42.43 17.36 5.88
N TYR A 471 41.50 16.57 6.41
CA TYR A 471 41.82 15.46 7.31
C TYR A 471 42.69 14.41 6.63
N ALA A 472 42.32 13.97 5.43
CA ALA A 472 43.12 12.99 4.70
C ALA A 472 44.55 13.50 4.37
N LEU A 473 44.69 14.80 4.03
CA LEU A 473 45.99 15.44 3.80
C LEU A 473 46.84 15.51 5.08
N GLN A 474 46.21 15.82 6.22
CA GLN A 474 46.86 15.84 7.53
C GLN A 474 47.42 14.45 7.89
N GLN A 475 46.66 13.38 7.64
CA GLN A 475 47.12 12.01 7.88
C GLN A 475 48.29 11.60 6.96
N GLN A 476 48.44 12.25 5.80
CA GLN A 476 49.63 12.12 4.94
C GLN A 476 50.80 13.03 5.33
N GLY A 477 50.68 13.83 6.40
CA GLY A 477 51.69 14.79 6.81
C GLY A 477 51.76 16.05 5.95
N LYS A 478 50.80 16.28 5.04
CA LYS A 478 50.72 17.47 4.19
C LYS A 478 50.01 18.62 4.93
N SER A 479 50.62 19.07 6.01
CA SER A 479 49.98 19.99 6.97
C SER A 479 49.55 21.32 6.38
N GLU A 480 50.34 21.92 5.48
CA GLU A 480 50.00 23.22 4.88
C GLU A 480 48.80 23.11 3.91
N ASP A 481 48.71 22.03 3.13
CA ASP A 481 47.57 21.78 2.25
C ASP A 481 46.30 21.52 3.08
N ALA A 482 46.43 20.78 4.19
CA ALA A 482 45.33 20.55 5.13
C ALA A 482 44.82 21.85 5.77
N ILE A 483 45.73 22.75 6.20
CA ILE A 483 45.38 24.08 6.72
C ILE A 483 44.58 24.86 5.66
N ALA A 484 45.02 24.86 4.40
CA ALA A 484 44.32 25.56 3.33
C ALA A 484 42.89 25.03 3.12
N CYS A 485 42.70 23.70 3.17
CA CYS A 485 41.39 23.06 3.11
C CYS A 485 40.49 23.49 4.29
N TYR A 486 40.98 23.43 5.54
CA TYR A 486 40.19 23.84 6.71
C TYR A 486 39.86 25.33 6.68
N GLN A 487 40.80 26.20 6.30
CA GLN A 487 40.54 27.63 6.13
C GLN A 487 39.49 27.90 5.06
N LYS A 488 39.50 27.14 3.95
CA LYS A 488 38.47 27.23 2.92
C LYS A 488 37.11 26.78 3.45
N ALA A 489 37.04 25.68 4.21
CA ALA A 489 35.82 25.24 4.89
C ALA A 489 35.27 26.32 5.84
N LEU A 490 36.13 26.93 6.68
CA LEU A 490 35.74 28.01 7.60
C LEU A 490 35.35 29.30 6.89
N LYS A 491 35.94 29.60 5.72
CA LYS A 491 35.53 30.75 4.91
C LYS A 491 34.12 30.56 4.34
N LEU A 492 33.78 29.33 3.96
CA LEU A 492 32.46 28.98 3.43
C LEU A 492 31.42 28.88 4.56
N GLN A 493 31.82 28.32 5.70
CA GLN A 493 30.99 28.13 6.88
C GLN A 493 31.80 28.46 8.16
N PRO A 494 31.71 29.70 8.67
CA PRO A 494 32.50 30.15 9.83
C PRO A 494 32.22 29.40 11.14
N ASP A 495 31.07 28.73 11.26
CA ASP A 495 30.65 27.96 12.43
C ASP A 495 30.90 26.44 12.28
N CYS A 496 31.72 26.03 11.30
CA CYS A 496 32.11 24.62 11.11
C CYS A 496 33.10 24.17 12.21
N VAL A 497 32.55 23.69 13.33
CA VAL A 497 33.32 23.23 14.51
C VAL A 497 34.39 22.21 14.15
N GLU A 498 34.10 21.24 13.28
CA GLU A 498 35.04 20.19 12.89
C GLU A 498 36.27 20.77 12.16
N ALA A 499 36.07 21.69 11.20
CA ALA A 499 37.16 22.34 10.49
C ALA A 499 37.98 23.25 11.42
N GLU A 500 37.32 23.93 12.37
CA GLU A 500 37.97 24.78 13.36
C GLU A 500 38.88 23.98 14.29
N VAL A 501 38.37 22.87 14.83
CA VAL A 501 39.12 21.97 15.71
C VAL A 501 40.27 21.33 14.96
N ASN A 502 40.04 20.84 13.74
CA ASN A 502 41.09 20.21 12.96
C ASN A 502 42.22 21.20 12.61
N LEU A 503 41.88 22.47 12.31
CA LEU A 503 42.85 23.54 12.14
C LEU A 503 43.63 23.81 13.43
N ALA A 504 42.94 23.90 14.57
CA ALA A 504 43.58 24.10 15.87
C ALA A 504 44.54 22.96 16.24
N ASN A 505 44.16 21.71 15.94
CA ASN A 505 45.00 20.52 16.13
C ASN A 505 46.33 20.64 15.37
N ILE A 506 46.28 21.04 14.09
CA ILE A 506 47.51 21.26 13.31
C ILE A 506 48.33 22.44 13.87
N LEU A 507 47.69 23.57 14.20
CA LEU A 507 48.39 24.75 14.73
C LEU A 507 49.06 24.47 16.07
N HIS A 508 48.48 23.62 16.92
CA HIS A 508 49.08 23.16 18.17
C HIS A 508 50.35 22.34 17.92
N ILE A 509 50.27 21.36 17.01
CA ILE A 509 51.42 20.53 16.62
C ILE A 509 52.56 21.41 16.05
N GLN A 510 52.22 22.49 15.34
CA GLN A 510 53.18 23.47 14.83
C GLN A 510 53.67 24.49 15.88
N GLY A 511 53.16 24.46 17.12
CA GLY A 511 53.51 25.42 18.17
C GLY A 511 52.97 26.84 17.94
N LYS A 512 51.95 27.00 17.08
CA LYS A 512 51.35 28.28 16.67
C LYS A 512 50.02 28.58 17.38
N LEU A 513 49.54 27.69 18.26
CA LEU A 513 48.30 27.87 19.01
C LEU A 513 48.58 28.49 20.39
N SER A 514 47.88 29.57 20.75
CA SER A 514 48.08 30.23 22.06
C SER A 514 47.60 29.34 23.23
N PRO A 515 48.17 29.49 24.43
CA PRO A 515 47.77 28.69 25.60
C PRO A 515 46.27 28.76 25.92
N GLU A 516 45.64 29.93 25.75
CA GLU A 516 44.21 30.12 25.99
C GLU A 516 43.37 29.31 25.01
N LYS A 517 43.78 29.27 23.73
CA LYS A 517 43.13 28.48 22.69
C LYS A 517 43.35 26.98 22.89
N GLN A 518 44.52 26.57 23.39
CA GLN A 518 44.79 25.15 23.70
C GLN A 518 43.78 24.60 24.70
N VAL A 519 43.50 25.32 25.79
CA VAL A 519 42.50 24.91 26.80
C VAL A 519 41.10 24.80 26.17
N HIS A 520 40.72 25.77 25.33
CA HIS A 520 39.42 25.78 24.66
C HIS A 520 39.25 24.59 23.70
N TYR A 521 40.20 24.36 22.80
CA TYR A 521 40.10 23.27 21.82
C TYR A 521 40.35 21.89 22.44
N ALA A 522 41.05 21.79 23.58
CA ALA A 522 41.11 20.54 24.33
C ALA A 522 39.72 20.06 24.74
N ALA A 523 38.90 20.94 25.32
CA ALA A 523 37.53 20.61 25.72
C ALA A 523 36.67 20.17 24.51
N ILE A 524 36.77 20.89 23.38
CA ILE A 524 35.99 20.55 22.18
C ILE A 524 36.44 19.20 21.58
N ASN A 525 37.74 18.92 21.54
CA ASN A 525 38.24 17.61 21.12
C ASN A 525 37.67 16.49 22.00
N ASN A 526 37.64 16.66 23.33
CA ASN A 526 37.01 15.68 24.22
C ASN A 526 35.52 15.46 23.89
N ASP A 527 34.75 16.53 23.67
CA ASP A 527 33.33 16.45 23.32
C ASP A 527 33.10 15.75 21.96
N LEU A 528 33.94 16.03 20.96
CA LEU A 528 33.90 15.34 19.67
C LEU A 528 34.24 13.85 19.82
N GLY A 529 35.22 13.53 20.67
CA GLY A 529 35.54 12.15 21.03
C GLY A 529 34.33 11.43 21.65
N CYS A 530 33.59 12.10 22.54
CA CYS A 530 32.36 11.55 23.12
C CYS A 530 31.29 11.28 22.06
N LYS A 531 31.10 12.21 21.11
CA LYS A 531 30.15 12.03 19.99
C LYS A 531 30.55 10.86 19.10
N CYS A 532 31.82 10.75 18.70
CA CYS A 532 32.32 9.63 17.90
C CYS A 532 32.14 8.28 18.62
N LYS A 533 32.41 8.23 19.93
CA LYS A 533 32.20 7.04 20.77
C LYS A 533 30.72 6.64 20.81
N GLN A 534 29.80 7.60 20.94
CA GLN A 534 28.36 7.34 20.89
C GLN A 534 27.91 6.78 19.53
N LEU A 535 28.55 7.21 18.45
CA LEU A 535 28.32 6.72 17.08
C LEU A 535 29.04 5.40 16.74
N GLY A 536 29.82 4.85 17.67
CA GLY A 536 30.57 3.61 17.47
C GLY A 536 31.88 3.77 16.68
N ASP A 537 32.26 4.99 16.29
CA ASP A 537 33.56 5.28 15.66
C ASP A 537 34.66 5.43 16.72
N LEU A 538 35.07 4.29 17.28
CA LEU A 538 36.04 4.24 18.37
C LEU A 538 37.43 4.75 17.96
N LYS A 539 37.82 4.54 16.69
CA LYS A 539 39.12 4.97 16.18
C LYS A 539 39.23 6.49 16.16
N THR A 540 38.23 7.17 15.58
CA THR A 540 38.18 8.63 15.56
C THR A 540 37.99 9.20 16.96
N ALA A 541 37.22 8.52 17.81
CA ALA A 541 37.07 8.92 19.23
C ALA A 541 38.41 8.93 19.97
N ILE A 542 39.23 7.87 19.82
CA ILE A 542 40.57 7.79 20.41
C ILE A 542 41.45 8.95 19.94
N ALA A 543 41.46 9.22 18.63
CA ALA A 543 42.26 10.31 18.06
C ALA A 543 41.90 11.67 18.68
N TYR A 544 40.60 11.94 18.84
CA TYR A 544 40.12 13.16 19.48
C TYR A 544 40.52 13.26 20.97
N TYR A 545 40.37 12.19 21.75
CA TYR A 545 40.82 12.21 23.15
C TYR A 545 42.34 12.42 23.27
N GLN A 546 43.13 11.81 22.38
CA GLN A 546 44.57 12.01 22.34
C GLN A 546 44.95 13.48 22.03
N GLN A 547 44.26 14.12 21.07
CA GLN A 547 44.48 15.55 20.79
C GLN A 547 44.08 16.42 21.98
N SER A 548 42.97 16.10 22.65
CA SER A 548 42.56 16.78 23.88
C SER A 548 43.64 16.73 24.96
N ILE A 549 44.19 15.55 25.25
CA ILE A 549 45.24 15.37 26.26
C ILE A 549 46.53 16.08 25.84
N LEU A 550 46.86 16.07 24.54
CA LEU A 550 48.05 16.74 24.01
C LEU A 550 47.98 18.26 24.19
N MET A 551 46.78 18.85 24.09
CA MET A 551 46.55 20.29 24.29
C MET A 551 46.42 20.68 25.76
N ASN A 552 45.81 19.83 26.58
CA ASN A 552 45.68 20.04 28.03
C ASN A 552 45.89 18.73 28.80
N PRO A 553 47.15 18.44 29.20
CA PRO A 553 47.48 17.20 29.91
C PRO A 553 46.75 16.99 31.23
N ASN A 554 46.25 18.07 31.84
CA ASN A 554 45.55 18.05 33.12
C ASN A 554 44.02 17.84 33.01
N LEU A 555 43.48 17.68 31.79
CA LEU A 555 42.04 17.45 31.60
C LEU A 555 41.66 16.00 31.93
N ALA A 556 41.29 15.76 33.19
CA ALA A 556 40.99 14.42 33.71
C ALA A 556 39.93 13.66 32.88
N GLU A 557 38.86 14.34 32.46
CA GLU A 557 37.77 13.74 31.69
C GLU A 557 38.24 13.09 30.38
N ALA A 558 39.23 13.70 29.70
CA ALA A 558 39.77 13.16 28.46
C ALA A 558 40.58 11.88 28.66
N HIS A 559 41.31 11.77 29.78
CA HIS A 559 42.01 10.54 30.16
C HIS A 559 41.02 9.43 30.51
N ASP A 560 40.00 9.74 31.32
CA ASP A 560 38.97 8.78 31.70
C ASP A 560 38.22 8.25 30.46
N ASN A 561 37.86 9.15 29.55
CA ASN A 561 37.17 8.80 28.31
C ASN A 561 38.03 7.93 27.37
N LEU A 562 39.32 8.25 27.23
CA LEU A 562 40.28 7.46 26.46
C LEU A 562 40.44 6.06 27.06
N GLU A 563 40.63 5.97 28.38
CA GLU A 563 40.79 4.69 29.08
C GLU A 563 39.55 3.80 28.90
N GLN A 564 38.35 4.37 28.98
CA GLN A 564 37.11 3.63 28.76
C GLN A 564 36.98 3.06 27.35
N VAL A 565 37.49 3.77 26.33
CA VAL A 565 37.43 3.29 24.95
C VAL A 565 38.49 2.22 24.69
N LEU A 566 39.69 2.35 25.28
CA LEU A 566 40.77 1.36 25.13
C LEU A 566 40.49 0.02 25.85
N LYS A 567 39.56 0.01 26.82
CA LYS A 567 39.16 -1.19 27.57
C LYS A 567 38.03 -2.01 26.89
N ARG A 568 37.41 -1.51 25.83
CA ARG A 568 36.37 -2.18 25.05
C ARG A 568 36.96 -2.78 23.79
#